data_AF-A0A354BAK7-F1
#
_entry.id   AF-A0A354BAK7-F1
#
_cell.length_a   1.000
_cell.length_b   1.000
_cell.length_c   1.000
_cell.angle_alpha   90.00
_cell.angle_beta   90.00
_cell.angle_gamma   90.00
#
_symmetry.space_group_name_H-M   'P 1'
#
loop_
_entity.id
_entity.type
_entity.pdbx_description
1 polymer ?
#
loop_
_entity_poly.entity_id
_entity_poly.type
_entity_poly.pdbx_seq_one_letter_code
_entity_poly.pdbx_strand_id
1 'polypeptide(L)'
;MNELVRPTPRKLVLLWRGATRACPVCGRRHLTRRIVGLRPACPRCGFVFERDPGHFVGAVGMNTIVTFGLILISILVGLWALWPDMDFVGLASVPLLIAVVVPPLFHPTAKTLWVGIDLMMNPVRPGEAVADLLDPERLFAAEP
;
A
#
# COMPACT_ATOMS: atom_id res chain seq x y z
N MET A 1 -33.00 -1.72 5.31
CA MET A 1 -31.69 -1.31 5.85
C MET A 1 -30.74 -2.51 5.89
N ASN A 2 -30.46 -3.13 4.73
CA ASN A 2 -29.52 -4.26 4.66
C ASN A 2 -28.15 -3.67 4.30
N GLU A 3 -27.28 -3.55 5.30
CA GLU A 3 -25.93 -3.03 5.13
C GLU A 3 -25.16 -3.96 4.18
N LEU A 4 -24.98 -3.51 2.93
CA LEU A 4 -24.24 -4.22 1.88
C LEU A 4 -22.73 -4.18 2.18
N VAL A 5 -22.32 -4.80 3.30
CA VAL A 5 -20.92 -5.03 3.65
C VAL A 5 -20.40 -6.14 2.74
N ARG A 6 -19.43 -5.84 1.87
CA ARG A 6 -18.73 -6.90 1.14
C ARG A 6 -18.04 -7.80 2.18
N PRO A 7 -18.23 -9.13 2.13
CA PRO A 7 -17.55 -10.03 3.05
C PRO A 7 -16.04 -9.84 2.91
N THR A 8 -15.36 -9.69 4.05
CA THR A 8 -13.92 -9.49 4.10
C THR A 8 -13.24 -10.70 3.45
N PRO A 9 -12.43 -10.50 2.38
CA PRO A 9 -11.72 -11.60 1.75
C PRO A 9 -10.84 -12.34 2.76
N ARG A 10 -10.49 -13.61 2.47
CA ARG A 10 -9.50 -14.35 3.26
C ARG A 10 -8.23 -13.51 3.45
N LYS A 11 -7.62 -13.59 4.65
CA LYS A 11 -6.42 -12.81 5.02
C LYS A 11 -5.32 -12.83 3.95
N LEU A 12 -5.06 -14.00 3.37
CA LEU A 12 -4.06 -14.17 2.31
C LEU A 12 -4.38 -13.35 1.04
N VAL A 13 -5.67 -13.24 0.69
CA VAL A 13 -6.14 -12.46 -0.47
C VAL A 13 -5.98 -10.96 -0.21
N LEU A 14 -6.22 -10.50 1.02
CA LEU A 14 -5.99 -9.10 1.43
C LEU A 14 -4.52 -8.73 1.26
N LEU A 15 -3.61 -9.55 1.79
CA LEU A 15 -2.16 -9.36 1.68
C LEU A 15 -1.69 -9.38 0.23
N TRP A 16 -2.13 -10.37 -0.55
CA TRP A 16 -1.75 -10.50 -1.96
C TRP A 16 -2.22 -9.29 -2.78
N ARG A 17 -3.48 -8.87 -2.60
CA ARG A 17 -4.02 -7.69 -3.28
C ARG A 17 -3.25 -6.42 -2.88
N GLY A 18 -2.96 -6.26 -1.59
CA GLY A 18 -2.17 -5.15 -1.08
C GLY A 18 -0.76 -5.09 -1.65
N ALA A 19 -0.06 -6.24 -1.72
CA ALA A 19 1.27 -6.35 -2.29
C ALA A 19 1.30 -6.12 -3.82
N THR A 20 0.22 -6.45 -4.52
CA THR A 20 0.13 -6.30 -5.99
C THR A 20 -0.50 -4.98 -6.45
N ARG A 21 -0.59 -3.98 -5.56
CA ARG A 21 -1.22 -2.67 -5.82
C ARG A 21 -2.68 -2.76 -6.30
N ALA A 22 -3.37 -3.80 -5.87
CA ALA A 22 -4.81 -3.94 -6.08
C ALA A 22 -5.56 -3.45 -4.83
N CYS A 23 -6.81 -3.03 -5.01
CA CYS A 23 -7.68 -2.70 -3.90
C CYS A 23 -7.89 -3.95 -3.05
N PRO A 24 -7.56 -3.94 -1.73
CA PRO A 24 -7.72 -5.12 -0.90
C PRO A 24 -9.18 -5.60 -0.83
N VAL A 25 -10.14 -4.66 -0.83
CA VAL A 25 -11.58 -4.93 -0.75
C VAL A 25 -12.13 -5.52 -2.05
N CYS A 26 -12.06 -4.79 -3.16
CA CYS A 26 -12.71 -5.19 -4.42
C CYS A 26 -11.79 -5.81 -5.49
N GLY A 27 -10.47 -5.82 -5.27
CA GLY A 27 -9.48 -6.37 -6.21
C GLY A 27 -9.18 -5.48 -7.43
N ARG A 28 -9.75 -4.27 -7.53
CA ARG A 28 -9.49 -3.34 -8.64
C ARG A 28 -8.01 -2.95 -8.69
N ARG A 29 -7.39 -3.06 -9.86
CA ARG A 29 -6.01 -2.61 -10.16
C ARG A 29 -6.01 -1.20 -10.78
N HIS A 30 -4.83 -0.69 -11.11
CA HIS A 30 -4.63 0.67 -11.66
C HIS A 30 -5.14 1.78 -10.72
N LEU A 31 -4.85 1.61 -9.43
CA LEU A 31 -5.18 2.60 -8.40
C LEU A 31 -4.24 3.81 -8.41
N THR A 32 -3.14 3.72 -9.15
CA THR A 32 -2.15 4.78 -9.27
C THR A 32 -2.53 5.76 -10.39
N ARG A 33 -2.47 7.07 -10.10
CA ARG A 33 -2.59 8.15 -11.11
C ARG A 33 -1.25 8.42 -11.83
N ARG A 34 -0.13 8.17 -11.16
CA ARG A 34 1.26 8.26 -11.66
C ARG A 34 2.11 7.16 -11.01
N ILE A 35 3.36 7.00 -11.44
CA ILE A 35 4.34 6.06 -10.87
C ILE A 35 4.39 6.14 -9.33
N VAL A 36 4.21 7.35 -8.76
CA VAL A 36 4.38 7.66 -7.34
C VAL A 36 3.06 7.97 -6.60
N GLY A 37 1.93 8.04 -7.31
CA GLY A 37 0.69 8.60 -6.75
C GLY A 37 -0.46 7.61 -6.69
N LEU A 38 -0.91 7.23 -5.48
CA LEU A 38 -2.13 6.44 -5.26
C LEU A 38 -3.36 7.36 -5.21
N ARG A 39 -4.48 6.93 -5.80
CA ARG A 39 -5.77 7.64 -5.63
C ARG A 39 -6.19 7.62 -4.15
N PRO A 40 -6.86 8.67 -3.65
CA PRO A 40 -7.35 8.70 -2.27
C PRO A 40 -8.43 7.64 -2.01
N ALA A 41 -9.25 7.33 -3.03
CA ALA A 41 -10.30 6.32 -2.98
C ALA A 41 -10.26 5.39 -4.19
N CYS A 42 -10.80 4.18 -4.03
CA CYS A 42 -10.93 3.20 -5.10
C CYS A 42 -12.03 3.64 -6.09
N PRO A 43 -11.75 3.74 -7.40
CA PRO A 43 -12.74 4.16 -8.39
C PRO A 43 -13.85 3.12 -8.65
N ARG A 44 -13.75 1.91 -8.10
CA ARG A 44 -14.74 0.84 -8.30
C ARG A 44 -15.70 0.69 -7.12
N CYS A 45 -15.18 0.75 -5.89
CA CYS A 45 -15.98 0.49 -4.69
C CYS A 45 -16.02 1.66 -3.71
N GLY A 46 -15.46 2.82 -4.07
CA GLY A 46 -15.47 4.03 -3.24
C GLY A 46 -14.53 3.99 -2.03
N PHE A 47 -13.93 2.84 -1.71
CA PHE A 47 -13.14 2.67 -0.49
C PHE A 47 -11.99 3.67 -0.38
N VAL A 48 -11.98 4.44 0.71
CA VAL A 48 -10.96 5.43 1.05
C VAL A 48 -9.76 4.72 1.68
N PHE A 49 -8.56 4.87 1.09
CA PHE A 49 -7.37 4.16 1.57
C PHE A 49 -6.81 4.71 2.88
N GLU A 50 -7.24 5.89 3.30
CA GLU A 50 -6.85 6.55 4.55
C GLU A 50 -8.11 6.80 5.35
N ARG A 51 -8.44 5.83 6.22
CA ARG A 51 -9.74 5.76 6.91
C ARG A 51 -9.84 6.75 8.07
N ASP A 52 -8.77 6.82 8.84
CA ASP A 52 -8.68 7.61 10.07
C ASP A 52 -7.40 8.46 10.01
N PRO A 53 -7.37 9.66 10.64
CA PRO A 53 -6.15 10.45 10.77
C PRO A 53 -5.02 9.62 11.37
N GLY A 54 -3.84 9.65 10.75
CA GLY A 54 -2.68 8.86 11.19
C GLY A 54 -2.61 7.46 10.58
N HIS A 55 -3.61 7.01 9.82
CA HIS A 55 -3.52 5.72 9.09
C HIS A 55 -2.35 5.69 8.11
N PHE A 56 -1.92 6.84 7.58
CA PHE A 56 -0.72 6.94 6.74
C PHE A 56 0.57 6.48 7.44
N VAL A 57 0.64 6.53 8.78
CA VAL A 57 1.84 6.18 9.55
C VAL A 57 2.21 4.72 9.31
N GLY A 58 1.22 3.82 9.19
CA GLY A 58 1.49 2.43 8.88
C GLY A 58 2.03 2.22 7.46
N ALA A 59 1.58 3.01 6.49
CA ALA A 59 2.15 3.01 5.14
C ALA A 59 3.61 3.51 5.13
N VAL A 60 3.93 4.52 5.95
CA VAL A 60 5.31 4.99 6.17
C VAL A 60 6.14 3.87 6.81
N GLY A 61 5.64 3.22 7.86
CA GLY A 61 6.32 2.11 8.53
C GLY A 61 6.66 0.96 7.58
N MET A 62 5.69 0.53 6.76
CA MET A 62 5.92 -0.52 5.75
C MET A 62 6.99 -0.12 4.73
N ASN A 63 7.00 1.15 4.32
CA ASN A 63 8.00 1.67 3.40
C ASN A 63 9.41 1.68 4.04
N THR A 64 9.51 2.13 5.30
CA THR A 64 10.76 2.16 6.05
C THR A 64 11.33 0.75 6.24
N ILE A 65 10.52 -0.22 6.65
CA ILE A 65 10.95 -1.61 6.85
C ILE A 65 11.58 -2.17 5.56
N VAL A 66 10.89 -2.01 4.43
CA VAL A 66 11.37 -2.52 3.13
C VAL A 66 12.63 -1.79 2.68
N THR A 67 12.64 -0.46 2.76
CA THR A 67 13.77 0.36 2.32
C THR A 67 15.02 0.05 3.15
N PHE A 68 14.91 0.03 4.48
CA PHE A 68 16.05 -0.26 5.36
C PHE A 68 16.49 -1.72 5.26
N GLY A 69 15.56 -2.66 5.09
CA GLY A 69 15.90 -4.05 4.80
C GLY A 69 16.74 -4.19 3.53
N LEU A 70 16.34 -3.52 2.45
CA LEU A 70 17.09 -3.51 1.19
C LEU A 70 18.47 -2.84 1.33
N ILE A 71 18.55 -1.72 2.07
CA ILE A 71 19.83 -1.06 2.38
C ILE A 71 20.75 -2.03 3.11
N LEU A 72 20.28 -2.66 4.19
CA LEU A 72 21.08 -3.60 4.96
C LEU A 72 21.57 -4.77 4.11
N ILE A 73 20.67 -5.39 3.33
CA ILE A 73 21.04 -6.47 2.40
C ILE A 73 22.09 -5.99 1.40
N SER A 74 21.93 -4.80 0.81
CA SER A 74 22.87 -4.27 -0.16
C SER A 74 24.26 -4.02 0.42
N ILE A 75 24.34 -3.56 1.68
CA ILE A 75 25.61 -3.39 2.39
C ILE A 75 26.26 -4.74 2.64
N LEU A 76 25.53 -5.73 3.15
CA LEU A 76 26.07 -7.07 3.42
C LEU A 76 26.59 -7.75 2.14
N VAL A 77 25.83 -7.65 1.05
CA VAL A 77 26.24 -8.19 -0.26
C VAL A 77 27.47 -7.44 -0.79
N GLY A 78 27.48 -6.11 -0.67
CA GLY A 78 28.63 -5.30 -1.10
C GLY A 78 29.89 -5.61 -0.30
N LEU A 79 29.79 -5.72 1.03
CA LEU A 79 30.92 -6.10 1.89
C LEU A 79 31.48 -7.47 1.53
N TRP A 80 30.62 -8.43 1.20
CA TRP A 80 31.06 -9.76 0.76
C TRP A 80 31.73 -9.71 -0.62
N ALA A 81 31.19 -8.93 -1.56
CA ALA A 81 31.67 -8.87 -2.93
C ALA A 81 32.96 -8.05 -3.12
N LEU A 82 33.16 -6.99 -2.32
CA LEU A 82 34.32 -6.09 -2.41
C LEU A 82 35.49 -6.54 -1.52
N TRP A 83 35.38 -7.67 -0.81
CA TRP A 83 36.48 -8.16 0.02
C TRP A 83 37.58 -8.79 -0.83
N PRO A 84 38.88 -8.49 -0.63
CA PRO A 84 39.49 -7.60 0.39
C PRO A 84 39.68 -6.14 -0.05
N ASP A 85 39.57 -5.84 -1.34
CA ASP A 85 39.84 -4.52 -1.91
C ASP A 85 38.61 -3.59 -1.78
N MET A 86 38.47 -3.00 -0.59
CA MET A 86 37.30 -2.19 -0.22
C MET A 86 37.27 -0.82 -0.90
N ASP A 87 36.39 -0.68 -1.89
CA ASP A 87 35.92 0.62 -2.39
C ASP A 87 34.67 1.08 -1.62
N PHE A 88 34.87 1.97 -0.65
CA PHE A 88 33.78 2.54 0.16
C PHE A 88 32.83 3.43 -0.65
N VAL A 89 33.30 4.05 -1.74
CA VAL A 89 32.45 4.91 -2.58
C VAL A 89 31.48 4.03 -3.37
N GLY A 90 31.98 2.97 -4.00
CA GLY A 90 31.17 1.94 -4.65
C GLY A 90 30.18 1.31 -3.67
N LEU A 91 30.64 0.92 -2.48
CA LEU A 91 29.80 0.30 -1.45
C LEU A 91 28.64 1.21 -0.99
N ALA A 92 28.89 2.51 -0.79
CA ALA A 92 27.88 3.46 -0.32
C ALA A 92 26.90 3.89 -1.42
N SER A 93 27.30 3.83 -2.70
CA SER A 93 26.49 4.29 -3.83
C SER A 93 25.16 3.54 -3.98
N VAL A 94 25.16 2.22 -3.76
CA VAL A 94 23.97 1.37 -3.91
C VAL A 94 22.94 1.61 -2.79
N PRO A 95 23.30 1.58 -1.49
CA PRO A 95 22.42 1.99 -0.40
C PRO A 95 21.82 3.38 -0.59
N LEU A 96 22.63 4.34 -1.06
CA LEU A 96 22.18 5.71 -1.30
C LEU A 96 21.13 5.76 -2.41
N LEU A 97 21.36 5.04 -3.51
CA LEU A 97 20.38 4.91 -4.59
C LEU A 97 19.08 4.29 -4.09
N ILE A 98 19.16 3.23 -3.29
CA ILE A 98 17.99 2.58 -2.68
C ILE A 98 17.22 3.59 -1.81
N ALA A 99 17.90 4.32 -0.93
CA ALA A 99 17.29 5.30 -0.02
C ALA A 99 16.51 6.40 -0.75
N VAL A 100 16.96 6.80 -1.96
CA VAL A 100 16.30 7.85 -2.75
C VAL A 100 15.21 7.29 -3.66
N VAL A 101 15.45 6.14 -4.29
CA VAL A 101 14.59 5.62 -5.37
C VAL A 101 13.49 4.72 -4.83
N VAL A 102 13.78 3.85 -3.87
CA VAL A 102 12.81 2.85 -3.40
C VAL A 102 11.62 3.49 -2.68
N PRO A 103 11.79 4.43 -1.73
CA PRO A 103 10.66 5.00 -1.01
C PRO A 103 9.56 5.59 -1.90
N PRO A 104 9.85 6.49 -2.87
CA PRO A 104 8.80 7.03 -3.73
C PRO A 104 8.16 5.94 -4.60
N LEU A 105 8.95 5.05 -5.20
CA LEU A 105 8.41 4.00 -6.07
C LEU A 105 7.58 2.97 -5.32
N PHE A 106 7.94 2.66 -4.08
CA PHE A 106 7.27 1.65 -3.26
C PHE A 106 6.09 2.21 -2.46
N HIS A 107 6.00 3.53 -2.27
CA HIS A 107 4.94 4.16 -1.47
C HIS A 107 3.51 3.72 -1.83
N PRO A 108 3.10 3.62 -3.12
CA PRO A 108 1.78 3.11 -3.45
C PRO A 108 1.55 1.67 -3.01
N THR A 109 2.57 0.81 -3.11
CA THR A 109 2.51 -0.58 -2.64
C THR A 109 2.43 -0.62 -1.13
N ALA A 110 3.23 0.18 -0.43
CA ALA A 110 3.23 0.25 1.03
C ALA A 110 1.85 0.65 1.56
N LYS A 111 1.20 1.62 0.92
CA LYS A 111 -0.15 2.06 1.29
C LYS A 111 -1.20 0.98 1.05
N THR A 112 -1.21 0.30 -0.11
CA THR A 112 -2.18 -0.78 -0.37
C THR A 112 -1.93 -2.01 0.49
N LEU A 113 -0.66 -2.32 0.80
CA LEU A 113 -0.28 -3.41 1.70
C LEU A 113 -0.72 -3.12 3.13
N TRP A 114 -0.44 -1.92 3.63
CA TRP A 114 -0.88 -1.49 4.96
C TRP A 114 -2.40 -1.56 5.11
N VAL A 115 -3.15 -1.05 4.12
CA VAL A 115 -4.63 -1.18 4.12
C VAL A 115 -5.06 -2.65 4.15
N GLY A 116 -4.39 -3.53 3.42
CA GLY A 116 -4.67 -4.96 3.46
C GLY A 116 -4.46 -5.56 4.86
N ILE A 117 -3.38 -5.18 5.54
CA ILE A 117 -3.05 -5.61 6.91
C ILE A 117 -4.05 -5.04 7.91
N ASP A 118 -4.37 -3.76 7.82
CA ASP A 118 -5.38 -3.09 8.65
C ASP A 118 -6.73 -3.80 8.52
N LEU A 119 -7.17 -4.16 7.32
CA LEU A 119 -8.43 -4.87 7.11
C LEU A 119 -8.48 -6.28 7.71
N MET A 120 -7.32 -6.88 8.06
CA MET A 120 -7.30 -8.13 8.82
C MET A 120 -7.55 -7.93 10.31
N MET A 121 -7.28 -6.73 10.84
CA MET A 121 -7.46 -6.35 12.24
C MET A 121 -8.78 -5.61 12.44
N ASN A 122 -9.06 -4.67 11.54
CA ASN A 122 -10.20 -3.76 11.53
C ASN A 122 -10.97 -3.97 10.22
N PRO A 123 -11.96 -4.88 10.18
CA PRO A 123 -12.73 -5.16 8.96
C PRO A 123 -13.42 -3.90 8.42
N VAL A 124 -13.89 -4.00 7.18
CA VAL A 124 -14.61 -2.92 6.49
C VAL A 124 -15.85 -2.54 7.32
N ARG A 125 -15.98 -1.25 7.68
CA ARG A 125 -17.16 -0.75 8.38
C ARG A 125 -18.33 -0.59 7.38
N PRO A 126 -19.59 -0.69 7.83
CA PRO A 126 -20.73 -0.40 6.97
C PRO A 126 -20.60 0.98 6.32
N GLY A 127 -20.91 1.06 5.01
CA GLY A 127 -20.80 2.30 4.23
C GLY A 127 -19.42 2.61 3.64
N GLU A 128 -18.32 1.98 4.11
CA GLU A 128 -16.96 2.29 3.61
C GLU A 128 -16.66 1.72 2.21
N ALA A 129 -17.34 0.64 1.80
CA ALA A 129 -17.14 0.02 0.49
C ALA A 129 -18.45 -0.53 -0.08
N VAL A 130 -19.23 0.36 -0.67
CA VAL A 130 -20.51 0.00 -1.28
C VAL A 130 -20.25 -0.80 -2.55
N ALA A 131 -20.76 -2.04 -2.61
CA ALA A 131 -20.92 -2.71 -3.88
C ALA A 131 -21.96 -1.91 -4.69
N ASP A 132 -21.60 -1.42 -5.88
CA ASP A 132 -22.46 -0.67 -6.83
C ASP A 132 -22.62 0.86 -6.65
N LEU A 133 -21.52 1.61 -6.67
CA LEU A 133 -21.54 3.05 -7.05
C LEU A 133 -21.73 3.28 -8.57
N LEU A 134 -22.44 2.38 -9.27
CA LEU A 134 -22.92 2.61 -10.64
C LEU A 134 -24.33 3.23 -10.67
N ASP A 135 -24.96 3.43 -9.50
CA ASP A 135 -26.30 4.02 -9.39
C ASP A 135 -26.24 5.46 -8.83
N PRO A 136 -26.47 6.49 -9.66
CA PRO A 136 -26.43 7.89 -9.25
C PRO A 136 -27.44 8.25 -8.15
N GLU A 137 -28.59 7.56 -8.08
CA GLU A 137 -29.65 7.89 -7.11
C GLU A 137 -29.21 7.68 -5.65
N ARG A 138 -28.27 6.76 -5.41
CA ARG A 138 -27.79 6.45 -4.06
C ARG A 138 -26.73 7.43 -3.54
N LEU A 139 -26.11 8.23 -4.41
CA LEU A 139 -25.22 9.33 -4.01
C LEU A 139 -26.03 10.45 -3.35
N PHE A 140 -27.22 10.76 -3.88
CA PHE A 140 -28.09 11.83 -3.37
C PHE A 140 -28.88 11.42 -2.12
N ALA A 141 -29.03 10.13 -1.86
CA ALA A 141 -29.74 9.61 -0.69
C ALA A 141 -28.85 9.44 0.56
N ALA A 142 -27.53 9.65 0.45
CA ALA A 142 -26.56 9.43 1.53
C ALA A 142 -26.12 10.72 2.26
N GLU A 143 -26.55 11.90 1.80
CA GLU A 143 -26.37 13.15 2.53
C GLU A 143 -27.55 13.38 3.50
N PRO A 144 -27.30 13.57 4.81
CA PRO A 144 -28.34 13.85 5.80
C PRO A 144 -28.85 15.30 5.74
#